data_AF-A0A9E3J779-F1
#
_entry.id   AF-A0A9E3J779-F1
#
_cell.length_a   1.000
_cell.length_b   1.000
_cell.length_c   1.000
_cell.angle_alpha   90.00
_cell.angle_beta   90.00
_cell.angle_gamma   90.00
#
_symmetry.space_group_name_H-M   'P 1'
#
loop_
_entity.id
_entity.type
_entity.pdbx_description
1 polymer ?
#
loop_
_entity_poly.entity_id
_entity_poly.type
_entity_poly.pdbx_seq_one_letter_code
_entity_poly.pdbx_strand_id
1 'polypeptide(L)' 'MIPPALQQLFDNPPRDFGPTPLWWWSGAKVTRDRLAWQLRRFADGGVHNLVVINL' A
#
# COMPACT_ATOMS: atom_id res chain seq x y z
N MET A 1 -1.51 -23.96 -21.61
CA MET A 1 -2.68 -23.62 -20.77
C MET A 1 -2.16 -23.25 -19.39
N ILE A 2 -2.56 -22.10 -18.83
CA ILE A 2 -2.18 -21.69 -17.47
C ILE A 2 -2.95 -22.57 -16.47
N PRO A 3 -2.30 -23.15 -15.43
CA PRO A 3 -3.01 -23.91 -14.41
C PRO A 3 -4.09 -23.06 -13.72
N PRO A 4 -5.29 -23.61 -13.42
CA PRO A 4 -6.37 -22.84 -12.79
C PRO A 4 -5.95 -22.15 -11.48
N ALA A 5 -5.11 -22.81 -10.68
CA ALA A 5 -4.57 -22.25 -9.44
C ALA A 5 -3.71 -20.99 -9.70
N LEU A 6 -2.97 -20.96 -10.82
CA LEU A 6 -2.17 -19.81 -11.19
C LEU A 6 -3.04 -18.66 -11.73
N GLN A 7 -4.09 -18.95 -12.50
CA GLN A 7 -5.06 -17.94 -12.94
C GLN A 7 -5.71 -17.22 -11.75
N GLN A 8 -6.10 -17.96 -10.70
CA GLN A 8 -6.69 -17.39 -9.49
C GLN A 8 -5.76 -16.38 -8.78
N LEU A 9 -4.45 -16.60 -8.79
CA LEU A 9 -3.48 -15.67 -8.20
C LEU A 9 -3.37 -14.36 -8.99
N PHE A 10 -3.65 -14.37 -10.30
CA PHE A 10 -3.69 -13.15 -11.10
C PHE A 10 -5.01 -12.41 -10.94
N ASP A 11 -6.13 -13.14 -10.86
CA ASP A 11 -7.46 -12.54 -10.71
C ASP A 11 -7.67 -11.94 -9.31
N ASN A 12 -7.05 -12.53 -8.28
CA ASN A 12 -7.12 -12.07 -6.90
C ASN A 12 -5.77 -12.24 -6.19
N PRO A 13 -4.79 -11.36 -6.47
CA PRO A 13 -3.48 -11.45 -5.88
C PRO A 13 -3.52 -11.23 -4.36
N PRO A 14 -2.69 -11.95 -3.58
CA PRO A 14 -2.52 -11.64 -2.17
C PRO A 14 -2.02 -10.19 -2.01
N ARG A 15 -2.44 -9.51 -0.93
CA ARG A 15 -2.13 -8.09 -0.69
C ARG A 15 -0.63 -7.78 -0.58
N ASP A 16 0.18 -8.80 -0.30
CA ASP A 16 1.64 -8.68 -0.23
C ASP A 16 2.26 -8.41 -1.60
N PHE A 17 1.52 -8.66 -2.68
CA PHE A 17 1.92 -8.41 -4.07
C PHE A 17 1.21 -7.18 -4.60
N GLY A 18 1.82 -6.01 -4.38
CA GLY A 18 1.28 -4.74 -4.81
C GLY A 18 2.34 -3.63 -4.82
N PRO A 19 1.97 -2.41 -5.22
CA PRO A 19 2.85 -1.26 -5.14
C PRO A 19 3.25 -0.99 -3.68
N THR A 20 4.53 -0.68 -3.48
CA THR A 20 5.09 -0.31 -2.17
C THR A 20 5.80 1.03 -2.30
N PRO A 21 5.06 2.15 -2.33
CA PRO A 21 5.65 3.46 -2.53
C PRO A 21 6.47 3.89 -1.30
N LEU A 22 7.46 4.74 -1.56
CA LEU A 22 8.17 5.47 -0.53
C LEU A 22 7.26 6.59 0.01
N TRP A 23 7.15 6.70 1.33
CA TRP A 23 6.31 7.70 1.99
C TRP A 23 7.12 8.43 3.07
N TRP A 24 7.21 9.75 2.93
CA TRP A 24 7.95 10.64 3.82
C TRP A 24 7.22 11.97 3.99
N TRP A 25 7.69 12.79 4.94
CA TRP A 25 7.20 14.15 5.18
C TRP A 25 8.37 15.12 5.16
N SER A 26 8.20 16.27 4.50
CA SER A 26 9.22 17.33 4.46
C SER A 26 8.87 18.43 5.47
N GLY A 27 9.42 18.34 6.68
CA GLY A 27 9.28 19.36 7.73
C GLY A 27 7.87 19.59 8.29
N ALA A 28 6.85 18.92 7.73
CA ALA A 28 5.48 18.99 8.23
C ALA A 28 5.33 18.20 9.54
N LYS A 29 4.60 18.76 10.50
CA LYS A 29 4.25 18.05 11.74
C LYS A 29 3.47 16.78 11.42
N VAL A 30 3.98 15.64 11.88
CA VAL A 30 3.29 14.36 11.82
C VAL A 30 2.27 14.30 12.95
N THR A 31 1.00 14.09 12.61
CA THR A 31 -0.08 13.91 13.58
C THR A 31 -0.81 12.60 13.34
N ARG A 32 -1.32 12.01 14.42
CA ARG A 32 -2.06 10.74 14.35
C ARG A 32 -3.24 10.80 13.39
N ASP A 33 -4.02 11.88 13.43
CA ASP A 33 -5.21 12.02 12.58
C ASP A 33 -4.85 12.10 11.10
N ARG A 34 -3.78 12.83 10.77
CA ARG A 34 -3.28 12.93 9.39
C ARG A 34 -2.73 11.58 8.92
N LEU A 35 -1.97 10.87 9.75
CA LEU A 35 -1.49 9.52 9.45
C LEU A 35 -2.67 8.57 9.15
N ALA A 36 -3.66 8.53 10.04
CA ALA A 36 -4.83 7.66 9.88
C ALA A 36 -5.65 8.04 8.63
N TRP A 37 -5.76 9.32 8.30
CA TRP A 37 -6.38 9.75 7.04
C TRP A 37 -5.57 9.27 5.82
N GLN A 38 -4.26 9.52 5.77
CA GLN A 38 -3.40 9.10 4.65
C GLN A 38 -3.40 7.58 4.45
N LEU A 39 -3.30 6.79 5.54
CA LEU A 39 -3.36 5.32 5.48
C LEU A 39 -4.68 4.81 4.89
N ARG A 40 -5.81 5.42 5.25
CA ARG A 40 -7.11 5.08 4.63
C ARG A 40 -7.12 5.40 3.15
N ARG A 41 -6.60 6.56 2.75
CA ARG A 41 -6.50 6.94 1.32
C ARG A 41 -5.65 5.96 0.52
N PHE A 42 -4.56 5.44 1.08
CA PHE A 42 -3.76 4.39 0.44
C PHE A 42 -4.55 3.09 0.30
N ALA A 43 -5.19 2.63 1.38
CA ALA A 43 -5.99 1.40 1.35
C ALA A 43 -7.16 1.48 0.36
N ASP A 44 -7.87 2.61 0.31
CA ASP A 44 -8.95 2.87 -0.66
C ASP A 44 -8.44 2.84 -2.11
N GLY A 45 -7.17 3.22 -2.31
CA GLY A 45 -6.48 3.17 -3.59
C GLY A 45 -5.80 1.83 -3.92
N GLY A 46 -6.01 0.79 -3.11
CA GLY A 46 -5.39 -0.54 -3.31
C GLY A 46 -3.91 -0.63 -2.92
N VAL A 47 -3.37 0.37 -2.23
CA VAL A 47 -1.99 0.37 -1.71
C VAL A 47 -2.03 -0.14 -0.27
N HIS A 48 -1.56 -1.37 -0.06
CA HIS A 48 -1.58 -2.03 1.25
C HIS A 48 -0.20 -2.11 1.93
N ASN A 49 0.86 -1.75 1.21
CA ASN A 49 2.24 -1.78 1.69
C ASN A 49 2.89 -0.41 1.50
N LEU A 50 3.71 0.02 2.46
CA LEU A 50 4.40 1.32 2.43
C LEU A 50 5.81 1.16 2.97
N VAL A 51 6.78 1.83 2.35
CA VAL A 51 8.09 2.07 2.97
C VAL A 51 8.05 3.44 3.61
N VAL A 52 8.16 3.49 4.93
CA VAL A 52 8.23 4.75 5.66
C VAL A 52 9.68 5.21 5.73
N ILE A 53 9.95 6.41 5.23
CA ILE A 53 11.27 7.06 5.34
C ILE A 53 11.13 8.29 6.22
N ASN A 54 12.00 8.38 7.22
CA ASN A 54 12.18 9.59 8.01
C ASN A 54 13.46 10.29 7.54
N LEU A 55 13.32 11.46 6.93
CA LEU A 55 14.42 12.31 6.43
C LEU A 55 14.67 13.47 7.38
#